data_AF-A0A919ZJA2-F1
#
_entry.id   AF-A0A919ZJA2-F1
#
_cell.length_a   1.000
_cell.length_b   1.000
_cell.length_c   1.000
_cell.angle_alpha   90.00
_cell.angle_beta   90.00
_cell.angle_gamma   90.00
#
_symmetry.space_group_name_H-M   'P 1'
#
loop_
_entity.id
_entity.type
_entity.pdbx_description
1 polymer ?
#
loop_
_entity_poly.entity_id
_entity_poly.type
_entity_poly.pdbx_seq_one_letter_code
_entity_poly.pdbx_strand_id
1 'polypeptide(L)'
;MYLIAQKNVGIVNQLIDIYRQSEVLFSPEQSSTLQQKINITTIKSKLEQVLSNCDLQDLKTIYAVASIGIHERGERHHFYNNTIEIIEIEIKENEEELLNKHSRYIALLTYEELIEYFLSVVTLAPGLIEGKKILKLT
;
A
#
# COMPACT_ATOMS: atom_id res chain seq x y z
N MET A 1 -2.26 -17.53 -0.44
CA MET A 1 -1.74 -16.21 -0.06
C MET A 1 -2.57 -15.54 1.05
N TYR A 2 -3.86 -15.84 1.19
CA TYR A 2 -4.74 -15.20 2.18
C TYR A 2 -4.27 -15.38 3.64
N LEU A 3 -3.82 -16.58 4.02
CA LEU A 3 -3.23 -16.81 5.35
C LEU A 3 -1.99 -15.95 5.60
N ILE A 4 -1.19 -15.69 4.56
CA ILE A 4 -0.01 -14.81 4.63
C ILE A 4 -0.49 -13.36 4.81
N ALA A 5 -1.55 -12.95 4.13
CA ALA A 5 -2.14 -11.62 4.31
C ALA A 5 -2.64 -11.42 5.74
N GLN A 6 -3.32 -12.43 6.31
CA GLN A 6 -3.79 -12.43 7.70
C GLN A 6 -2.62 -12.37 8.71
N LYS A 7 -1.57 -13.16 8.51
CA LYS A 7 -0.32 -13.09 9.30
C LYS A 7 0.28 -11.68 9.31
N ASN A 8 0.25 -11.00 8.17
CA ASN A 8 0.91 -9.71 7.97
C ASN A 8 0.04 -8.48 8.23
N VAL A 9 -1.16 -8.61 8.81
CA VAL A 9 -2.03 -7.45 9.12
C VAL A 9 -1.31 -6.41 9.98
N GLY A 10 -0.54 -6.85 10.97
CA GLY A 10 0.26 -5.94 11.81
C GLY A 10 1.28 -5.13 11.01
N ILE A 11 1.93 -5.76 10.03
CA ILE A 11 2.90 -5.12 9.13
C ILE A 11 2.18 -4.13 8.20
N VAL A 12 1.05 -4.54 7.60
CA VAL A 12 0.23 -3.68 6.74
C VAL A 12 -0.19 -2.40 7.48
N ASN A 13 -0.62 -2.51 8.74
CA ASN A 13 -0.98 -1.33 9.54
C ASN A 13 0.23 -0.41 9.79
N GLN A 14 1.41 -0.96 10.11
CA GLN A 14 2.63 -0.16 10.28
C GLN A 14 3.01 0.58 9.00
N LEU A 15 2.92 -0.10 7.84
CA LEU A 15 3.19 0.52 6.55
C LEU A 15 2.20 1.67 6.25
N ILE A 16 0.91 1.48 6.52
CA ILE A 16 -0.10 2.54 6.37
C ILE A 16 0.27 3.77 7.19
N ASP A 17 0.67 3.60 8.45
CA ASP A 17 1.03 4.71 9.32
C ASP A 17 2.30 5.44 8.86
N ILE A 18 3.29 4.72 8.35
CA ILE A 18 4.51 5.32 7.79
C ILE A 18 4.21 6.08 6.50
N TYR A 19 3.42 5.52 5.58
CA TYR A 19 3.07 6.19 4.33
C TYR A 19 2.21 7.44 4.56
N ARG A 20 1.25 7.41 5.50
CA ARG A 20 0.48 8.60 5.89
C ARG A 20 1.37 9.72 6.43
N GLN A 21 2.37 9.39 7.26
CA GLN A 21 3.34 10.38 7.72
C GLN A 21 4.10 11.00 6.55
N SER A 22 4.46 10.19 5.54
CA SER A 22 5.15 10.67 4.35
C SER A 22 4.29 11.66 3.55
N GLU A 23 3.01 11.39 3.34
CA GLU A 23 2.09 12.26 2.58
C GLU A 23 1.96 13.67 3.20
N VAL A 24 1.93 13.76 4.53
CA VAL A 24 1.86 15.05 5.26
C VAL A 24 3.13 15.88 5.06
N LEU A 25 4.29 15.23 4.95
CA LEU A 25 5.60 15.88 4.83
C LEU A 25 5.86 16.48 3.45
N PHE A 26 5.12 16.05 2.44
CA PHE A 26 5.21 16.56 1.06
C PHE A 26 4.08 17.52 0.69
N SER A 27 3.29 18.00 1.67
CA SER A 27 2.27 19.02 1.39
C SER A 27 2.94 20.34 0.97
N PRO A 28 2.38 21.08 -0.02
CA PRO A 28 3.00 22.27 -0.59
C PRO A 28 3.19 23.44 0.40
N GLU A 29 2.57 23.35 1.57
CA GLU A 29 2.58 24.37 2.62
C GLU A 29 3.81 24.27 3.52
N GLN A 30 4.56 23.17 3.47
CA GLN A 30 5.72 22.94 4.32
C GLN A 30 7.00 22.69 3.52
N SER A 31 7.89 23.68 3.62
CA SER A 31 9.28 23.52 4.09
C SER A 31 10.44 23.77 3.12
N SER A 32 11.51 24.25 3.76
CA SER A 32 12.86 24.40 3.26
C SER A 32 13.49 23.04 2.90
N THR A 33 14.36 23.02 1.89
CA THR A 33 14.96 21.82 1.27
C THR A 33 15.74 20.90 2.22
N LEU A 34 16.19 21.39 3.37
CA LEU A 34 16.98 20.62 4.33
C LEU A 34 16.13 19.75 5.27
N GLN A 35 14.98 20.28 5.73
CA GLN A 35 14.03 19.54 6.58
C GLN A 35 13.37 18.40 5.80
N GLN A 36 13.04 18.62 4.53
CA GLN A 36 12.50 17.59 3.64
C GLN A 36 13.47 16.39 3.51
N LYS A 37 14.76 16.64 3.32
CA LYS A 37 15.78 15.57 3.23
C LYS A 37 15.88 14.73 4.50
N ILE A 38 15.92 15.36 5.68
CA ILE A 38 15.98 14.65 6.97
C ILE A 38 14.73 13.78 7.18
N ASN A 39 13.57 14.31 6.78
CA ASN A 39 12.30 13.61 6.89
C ASN A 39 12.23 12.40 5.94
N ILE A 40 12.72 12.52 4.69
CA ILE A 40 12.80 11.41 3.74
C ILE A 40 13.66 10.27 4.27
N THR A 41 14.86 10.57 4.77
CA THR A 41 15.77 9.55 5.32
C THR A 41 15.14 8.82 6.51
N THR A 42 14.43 9.56 7.37
CA THR A 42 13.73 8.98 8.52
C THR A 42 12.60 8.04 8.10
N ILE A 43 11.79 8.42 7.11
CA ILE A 43 10.72 7.58 6.57
C ILE A 43 11.29 6.32 5.93
N LYS A 44 12.35 6.44 5.11
CA LYS A 44 13.02 5.28 4.50
C LYS A 44 13.55 4.31 5.54
N SER A 45 14.22 4.81 6.58
CA SER A 45 14.73 3.97 7.66
C SER A 45 13.61 3.22 8.40
N LYS A 46 12.46 3.87 8.66
CA LYS A 46 11.29 3.20 9.24
C LYS A 46 10.73 2.11 8.32
N LEU A 47 10.62 2.38 7.02
CA LEU A 47 10.17 1.39 6.04
C LEU A 47 11.14 0.19 6.00
N GLU A 48 12.44 0.42 5.90
CA GLU A 48 13.46 -0.64 5.90
C GLU A 48 13.35 -1.52 7.14
N GLN A 49 13.19 -0.91 8.32
CA GLN A 49 13.03 -1.65 9.57
C GLN A 49 11.80 -2.55 9.55
N VAL A 50 10.65 -2.05 9.09
CA VAL A 50 9.41 -2.84 9.01
C VAL A 50 9.55 -3.96 7.99
N LEU A 51 10.06 -3.64 6.79
CA LEU A 51 10.18 -4.57 5.68
C LEU A 51 11.23 -5.67 5.93
N SER A 52 12.26 -5.40 6.75
CA SER A 52 13.28 -6.39 7.11
C SER A 52 12.72 -7.63 7.85
N ASN A 53 11.49 -7.54 8.37
CA ASN A 53 10.80 -8.66 9.02
C ASN A 53 9.95 -9.50 8.05
N CYS A 54 9.89 -9.09 6.78
CA CYS A 54 9.11 -9.78 5.75
C CYS A 54 10.00 -10.72 4.95
N ASP A 55 9.50 -11.90 4.61
CA ASP A 55 10.08 -12.70 3.54
C ASP A 55 9.52 -12.27 2.16
N LEU A 56 10.03 -12.87 1.08
CA LEU A 56 9.59 -12.56 -0.28
C LEU A 56 8.07 -12.75 -0.47
N GLN A 57 7.48 -13.77 0.15
CA GLN A 57 6.04 -14.05 0.01
C GLN A 57 5.20 -13.07 0.82
N ASP A 58 5.68 -12.65 1.99
CA ASP A 58 5.10 -11.56 2.76
C ASP A 58 5.05 -10.28 1.91
N LEU A 59 6.18 -9.88 1.30
CA LEU A 59 6.27 -8.70 0.43
C LEU A 59 5.34 -8.79 -0.78
N LYS A 60 5.32 -9.94 -1.47
CA LYS A 60 4.42 -10.17 -2.61
C LYS A 60 2.95 -10.06 -2.20
N THR A 61 2.62 -10.59 -1.03
CA THR A 61 1.25 -10.53 -0.51
C THR A 61 0.86 -9.10 -0.13
N ILE A 62 1.73 -8.36 0.54
CA ILE A 62 1.49 -6.95 0.90
C ILE A 62 1.32 -6.08 -0.35
N TYR A 63 2.12 -6.30 -1.39
CA TYR A 63 1.93 -5.62 -2.66
C TYR A 63 0.56 -5.94 -3.27
N ALA A 64 0.18 -7.22 -3.29
CA ALA A 64 -1.12 -7.63 -3.81
C ALA A 64 -2.28 -6.97 -3.05
N VAL A 65 -2.19 -6.85 -1.72
CA VAL A 65 -3.15 -6.09 -0.90
C VAL A 65 -3.25 -4.64 -1.39
N ALA A 66 -2.12 -3.94 -1.53
CA ALA A 66 -2.12 -2.56 -2.03
C ALA A 66 -2.73 -2.45 -3.43
N SER A 67 -2.35 -3.35 -4.34
CA SER A 67 -2.83 -3.40 -5.71
C SER A 67 -4.35 -3.60 -5.77
N ILE A 68 -4.91 -4.51 -4.98
CA ILE A 68 -6.36 -4.71 -4.85
C ILE A 68 -7.03 -3.40 -4.44
N GLY A 69 -6.53 -2.72 -3.42
CA GLY A 69 -7.13 -1.45 -2.99
C GLY A 69 -6.95 -0.30 -3.98
N ILE A 70 -6.02 -0.39 -4.92
CA ILE A 70 -5.85 0.62 -5.98
C ILE A 70 -6.82 0.36 -7.14
N HIS A 71 -6.99 -0.91 -7.52
CA HIS A 71 -7.67 -1.29 -8.76
C HIS A 71 -9.11 -1.77 -8.56
N GLU A 72 -9.43 -2.36 -7.41
CA GLU A 72 -10.75 -2.96 -7.14
C GLU A 72 -11.63 -2.06 -6.24
N ARG A 73 -11.12 -0.90 -5.81
CA ARG A 73 -11.85 0.06 -4.95
C ARG A 73 -13.00 0.82 -5.63
N GLY A 74 -13.31 0.50 -6.88
CA GLY A 74 -14.29 1.20 -7.72
C GLY A 74 -13.79 2.53 -8.29
N GLU A 75 -14.57 3.07 -9.23
CA GLU A 75 -14.30 4.37 -9.86
C GLU A 75 -14.79 5.51 -8.96
N ARG A 76 -13.97 6.54 -8.76
CA ARG A 76 -14.34 7.73 -7.98
C ARG A 76 -14.56 8.90 -8.92
N HIS A 77 -15.82 9.30 -9.09
CA HIS A 77 -16.16 10.49 -9.84
C HIS A 77 -16.16 11.70 -8.90
N HIS A 78 -15.29 12.67 -9.20
CA HIS A 78 -15.18 13.91 -8.45
C HIS A 78 -16.01 15.00 -9.13
N PHE A 79 -17.09 15.41 -8.48
CA PHE A 79 -17.91 16.51 -8.95
C PHE A 79 -17.31 17.87 -8.56
N TYR A 80 -17.63 18.92 -9.33
CA TYR A 80 -17.16 20.29 -9.11
C TYR A 80 -17.55 20.90 -7.75
N ASN A 81 -18.54 20.33 -7.07
CA ASN A 81 -19.00 20.73 -5.73
C ASN A 81 -18.28 19.98 -4.59
N ASN A 82 -17.15 19.31 -4.88
CA ASN A 82 -16.41 18.44 -3.96
C ASN A 82 -17.17 17.21 -3.45
N THR A 83 -18.29 16.82 -4.06
CA THR A 83 -18.89 15.51 -3.78
C THR A 83 -18.17 14.42 -4.55
N ILE A 84 -17.97 13.26 -3.90
CA ILE A 84 -17.37 12.08 -4.52
C ILE A 84 -18.46 11.03 -4.66
N GLU A 85 -18.73 10.60 -5.89
CA GLU A 85 -19.53 9.40 -6.14
C GLU A 85 -18.58 8.22 -6.33
N ILE A 86 -18.86 7.13 -5.62
CA ILE A 86 -18.10 5.89 -5.73
C ILE A 86 -18.98 4.91 -6.51
N ILE A 87 -18.52 4.54 -7.70
CA ILE A 87 -19.14 3.48 -8.49
C ILE A 87 -18.44 2.20 -8.08
N GLU A 88 -19.08 1.44 -7.18
CA GLU A 88 -18.60 0.13 -6.77
C GLU A 88 -18.68 -0.84 -7.96
N ILE A 89 -17.55 -1.48 -8.28
CA ILE A 89 -17.51 -2.55 -9.27
C ILE A 89 -17.73 -3.85 -8.52
N GLU A 90 -18.64 -4.68 -9.02
CA GLU A 90 -18.91 -5.99 -8.42
C GLU A 90 -17.64 -6.86 -8.48
N ILE A 91 -17.15 -7.28 -7.32
CA ILE A 91 -16.03 -8.21 -7.18
C ILE A 91 -16.60 -9.62 -7.07
N LYS A 92 -16.27 -10.49 -8.02
CA LYS A 92 -16.78 -11.87 -8.09
C LYS A 92 -15.80 -12.88 -7.49
N GLU A 93 -14.52 -12.53 -7.50
CA GLU A 93 -13.43 -13.31 -6.96
C GLU A 93 -13.46 -13.33 -5.42
N ASN A 94 -13.12 -14.47 -4.83
CA ASN A 94 -12.86 -14.55 -3.39
C ASN A 94 -11.49 -13.95 -3.02
N GLU A 95 -11.20 -13.84 -1.72
CA GLU A 95 -10.00 -13.19 -1.20
C GLU A 95 -8.69 -13.83 -1.69
N GLU A 96 -8.65 -15.17 -1.81
CA GLU A 96 -7.48 -15.88 -2.33
C GLU A 96 -7.31 -15.68 -3.84
N GLU A 97 -8.41 -15.68 -4.60
CA GLU A 97 -8.42 -15.43 -6.03
C GLU A 97 -7.94 -14.01 -6.36
N LEU A 98 -8.37 -13.00 -5.60
CA LEU A 98 -7.91 -11.61 -5.72
C LEU A 98 -6.41 -11.49 -5.47
N LEU A 99 -5.91 -12.06 -4.37
CA LEU A 99 -4.48 -12.01 -4.05
C LEU A 99 -3.66 -12.67 -5.16
N ASN A 100 -4.11 -13.81 -5.67
CA ASN A 100 -3.43 -14.48 -6.78
C ASN A 100 -3.48 -13.65 -8.06
N LYS A 101 -4.62 -13.06 -8.43
CA LYS A 101 -4.77 -12.15 -9.59
C LYS A 101 -3.78 -11.00 -9.53
N HIS A 102 -3.70 -10.30 -8.40
CA HIS A 102 -2.87 -9.11 -8.23
C HIS A 102 -1.39 -9.41 -7.99
N SER A 103 -1.05 -10.61 -7.53
CA SER A 103 0.36 -11.05 -7.41
C SER A 103 1.01 -11.41 -8.75
N ARG A 104 0.24 -11.68 -9.81
CA ARG A 104 0.78 -12.04 -11.14
C ARG A 104 1.72 -10.99 -11.70
N TYR A 105 1.42 -9.71 -11.47
CA TYR A 105 2.24 -8.58 -11.95
C TYR A 105 3.63 -8.53 -11.33
N ILE A 106 3.82 -9.19 -10.18
CA ILE A 106 5.08 -9.19 -9.44
C ILE A 106 5.64 -10.60 -9.24
N ALA A 107 5.11 -11.58 -9.96
CA ALA A 107 5.47 -12.99 -9.77
C ALA A 107 6.98 -13.23 -9.91
N LEU A 108 7.61 -12.50 -10.83
CA LEU A 108 9.05 -12.61 -11.14
C LEU A 108 9.93 -11.65 -10.35
N LEU A 109 9.36 -10.70 -9.60
CA LEU A 109 10.16 -9.75 -8.85
C LEU A 109 10.92 -10.45 -7.72
N THR A 110 12.18 -10.04 -7.54
CA THR A 110 13.03 -10.47 -6.43
C THR A 110 12.66 -9.77 -5.13
N TYR A 111 13.30 -10.20 -4.04
CA TYR A 111 13.15 -9.55 -2.75
C TYR A 111 13.63 -8.10 -2.80
N GLU A 112 14.80 -7.87 -3.39
CA GLU A 112 15.44 -6.55 -3.50
C GLU A 112 14.59 -5.59 -4.34
N GLU A 113 14.05 -6.05 -5.47
CA GLU A 113 13.18 -5.25 -6.32
C GLU A 113 11.88 -4.83 -5.61
N LEU A 114 11.30 -5.70 -4.78
CA LEU A 114 10.13 -5.38 -3.98
C LEU A 114 10.45 -4.42 -2.84
N ILE A 115 11.60 -4.59 -2.17
CA ILE A 115 12.07 -3.62 -1.18
C ILE A 115 12.24 -2.24 -1.82
N GLU A 116 12.92 -2.15 -2.96
CA GLU A 116 13.13 -0.90 -3.69
C GLU A 116 11.79 -0.25 -4.09
N TYR A 117 10.81 -1.06 -4.53
CA TYR A 117 9.46 -0.59 -4.80
C TYR A 117 8.83 0.08 -3.55
N PHE A 118 8.82 -0.61 -2.40
CA PHE A 118 8.21 -0.05 -1.19
C PHE A 118 8.95 1.20 -0.67
N LEU A 119 10.27 1.28 -0.86
CA LEU A 119 11.06 2.45 -0.44
C LEU A 119 10.92 3.67 -1.38
N SER A 120 10.49 3.45 -2.62
CA SER A 120 10.36 4.52 -3.63
C SER A 120 8.94 5.09 -3.74
N VAL A 121 7.91 4.32 -3.40
CA VAL A 121 6.52 4.76 -3.51
C VAL A 121 6.04 5.43 -2.22
N VAL A 122 5.65 6.70 -2.30
CA VAL A 122 5.18 7.49 -1.15
C VAL A 122 3.66 7.42 -0.91
N THR A 123 2.87 6.93 -1.86
CA THR A 123 1.39 6.99 -1.84
C THR A 123 0.71 5.62 -1.80
N LEU A 124 1.29 4.67 -1.05
CA LEU A 124 0.74 3.32 -0.91
C LEU A 124 -0.37 3.20 0.15
N ALA A 125 -0.46 4.16 1.08
CA ALA A 125 -1.42 4.11 2.19
C ALA A 125 -2.87 3.91 1.73
N PRO A 126 -3.42 4.68 0.76
CA PRO A 126 -4.80 4.48 0.30
C PRO A 126 -5.05 3.08 -0.27
N GLY A 127 -4.09 2.55 -1.02
CA GLY A 127 -4.17 1.20 -1.58
C GLY A 127 -4.18 0.13 -0.49
N LEU A 128 -3.27 0.23 0.49
CA LEU A 128 -3.22 -0.71 1.61
C LEU A 128 -4.51 -0.67 2.46
N ILE A 129 -5.07 0.53 2.70
CA ILE A 129 -6.31 0.70 3.47
C ILE A 129 -7.50 0.04 2.76
N GLU A 130 -7.73 0.38 1.49
CA GLU A 130 -8.87 -0.16 0.74
C GLU A 130 -8.68 -1.66 0.48
N GLY A 131 -7.46 -2.12 0.19
CA GLY A 131 -7.15 -3.52 -0.03
C GLY A 131 -7.43 -4.37 1.20
N LYS A 132 -7.02 -3.88 2.38
CA LYS A 132 -7.34 -4.50 3.67
C LYS A 132 -8.85 -4.63 3.89
N LYS A 133 -9.61 -3.57 3.55
CA LYS A 133 -11.08 -3.55 3.66
C LYS A 133 -11.74 -4.57 2.72
N ILE A 134 -11.34 -4.59 1.45
CA ILE A 134 -11.87 -5.52 0.42
C ILE A 134 -11.60 -6.97 0.83
N LEU A 135 -10.40 -7.26 1.32
CA LEU A 135 -9.99 -8.61 1.77
C LEU A 135 -10.47 -8.97 3.18
N LYS A 136 -11.20 -8.08 3.87
CA LYS A 136 -11.72 -8.28 5.23
C LYS A 136 -10.63 -8.70 6.23
N LEU A 137 -9.46 -8.10 6.11
CA LEU A 137 -8.32 -8.37 6.99
C LEU A 137 -8.50 -7.57 8.28
N THR A 138 -8.96 -8.22 9.34
CA THR A 138 -9.12 -7.62 10.68
C THR A 138 -7.84 -7.64 11.49
#